data_AF-A0A9D1JLQ8-F1
#
_entry.id   AF-A0A9D1JLQ8-F1
#
_cell.length_a   1.000
_cell.length_b   1.000
_cell.length_c   1.000
_cell.angle_alpha   90.00
_cell.angle_beta   90.00
_cell.angle_gamma   90.00
#
_symmetry.space_group_name_H-M   'P 1'
#
loop_
_entity.id
_entity.type
_entity.pdbx_description
1 polymer ?
#
loop_
_entity_poly.entity_id
_entity_poly.type
_entity_poly.pdbx_seq_one_letter_code
_entity_poly.pdbx_strand_id
1 'polypeptide(L)'
;MDKNAIKKYAVWARQELISRVSQRALIYGISAGEMQENVDSINGKLLTRREKSQRAALISRVKQMGYEQVIEEVAYTWFNRFCALRFMEVNGYLPSHVRVFT
;
A
#
# COMPACT_ATOMS: atom_id res chain seq x y z
N MET A 1 -19.87 -20.09 12.72
CA MET A 1 -18.90 -19.34 11.88
C MET A 1 -18.85 -20.00 10.51
N ASP A 2 -19.30 -19.31 9.46
CA ASP A 2 -19.28 -19.84 8.09
C ASP A 2 -17.86 -19.69 7.50
N LYS A 3 -17.14 -20.81 7.42
CA LYS A 3 -15.76 -20.86 6.90
C LYS A 3 -15.67 -20.51 5.41
N ASN A 4 -16.72 -20.77 4.63
CA ASN A 4 -16.75 -20.47 3.20
C ASN A 4 -16.90 -18.98 2.95
N ALA A 5 -17.78 -18.30 3.70
CA ALA A 5 -17.92 -16.85 3.65
C ALA A 5 -16.58 -16.16 3.99
N ILE A 6 -15.88 -16.63 5.03
CA ILE A 6 -14.58 -16.07 5.44
C ILE A 6 -13.51 -16.29 4.38
N LYS A 7 -13.43 -17.49 3.79
CA LYS A 7 -12.47 -17.77 2.71
C LYS A 7 -12.70 -16.85 1.52
N LYS A 8 -13.95 -16.68 1.08
CA LYS A 8 -14.31 -15.78 -0.03
C LYS A 8 -13.92 -14.34 0.28
N TYR A 9 -14.25 -13.88 1.49
CA TYR A 9 -13.90 -12.53 1.94
C TYR A 9 -12.39 -12.32 1.99
N ALA A 10 -11.62 -13.27 2.50
CA ALA A 10 -10.16 -13.16 2.57
C ALA A 10 -9.51 -13.01 1.20
N VAL A 11 -9.96 -13.78 0.21
CA VAL A 11 -9.49 -13.68 -1.19
C VAL A 11 -9.83 -12.31 -1.77
N TRP A 12 -11.08 -11.87 -1.61
CA TRP A 12 -11.52 -10.55 -2.06
C TRP A 12 -10.72 -9.42 -1.38
N ALA A 13 -10.58 -9.45 -0.06
CA ALA A 13 -9.90 -8.41 0.72
C ALA A 13 -8.42 -8.29 0.32
N ARG A 14 -7.75 -9.41 0.01
CA ARG A 14 -6.39 -9.39 -0.51
C ARG A 14 -6.31 -8.70 -1.88
N GLN A 15 -7.21 -9.05 -2.79
CA GLN A 15 -7.28 -8.43 -4.12
C GLN A 15 -7.59 -6.94 -4.03
N GLU A 16 -8.53 -6.57 -3.15
CA GLU A 16 -8.89 -5.17 -2.90
C GLU A 16 -7.70 -4.38 -2.34
N LEU A 17 -6.96 -4.93 -1.37
CA LEU A 17 -5.78 -4.24 -0.82
C LEU A 17 -4.72 -3.97 -1.89
N ILE A 18 -4.43 -4.96 -2.74
CA ILE A 18 -3.50 -4.78 -3.87
C ILE A 18 -4.02 -3.71 -4.83
N SER A 19 -5.30 -3.75 -5.19
CA SER A 19 -5.94 -2.75 -6.05
C SER A 19 -5.78 -1.33 -5.47
N ARG A 20 -6.01 -1.15 -4.17
CA ARG A 20 -5.83 0.14 -3.49
C ARG A 20 -4.38 0.61 -3.47
N VAL A 21 -3.42 -0.29 -3.29
CA VAL A 21 -1.99 0.03 -3.37
C VAL A 21 -1.61 0.45 -4.80
N SER A 22 -2.09 -0.26 -5.83
CA SER A 22 -1.88 0.10 -7.24
C SER A 22 -2.48 1.47 -7.57
N GLN A 23 -3.71 1.75 -7.13
CA GLN A 23 -4.35 3.05 -7.30
C GLN A 23 -3.53 4.17 -6.63
N ARG A 24 -3.02 3.92 -5.43
CA ARG A 24 -2.16 4.88 -4.73
C ARG A 24 -0.85 5.13 -5.48
N ALA A 25 -0.25 4.09 -6.06
CA ALA A 25 0.96 4.21 -6.88
C ALA A 25 0.68 5.06 -8.15
N LEU A 26 -0.47 4.86 -8.79
CA LEU A 26 -0.89 5.62 -9.98
C LEU A 26 -1.03 7.12 -9.71
N ILE A 27 -1.50 7.52 -8.52
CA ILE A 27 -1.56 8.93 -8.11
C ILE A 27 -0.17 9.60 -8.14
N TYR A 28 0.90 8.83 -7.93
CA TYR A 28 2.28 9.28 -8.04
C TYR A 28 2.92 9.00 -9.40
N GLY A 29 2.13 8.61 -10.40
CA GLY A 29 2.60 8.31 -11.76
C GLY A 29 3.52 7.08 -11.79
N ILE A 30 3.25 6.09 -10.93
CA ILE A 30 3.95 4.80 -10.90
C ILE A 30 3.01 3.73 -11.44
N SER A 31 3.40 3.07 -12.51
CA SER A 31 2.63 2.04 -13.21
C SER A 31 3.55 0.93 -13.72
N ALA A 32 2.97 -0.13 -14.31
CA ALA A 32 3.74 -1.22 -14.89
C ALA A 32 4.47 -0.85 -16.21
N GLY A 33 4.09 0.28 -16.83
CA GLY A 33 4.68 0.75 -18.07
C GLY A 33 5.84 1.72 -17.87
N GLU A 34 6.13 2.51 -18.90
CA GLU A 34 7.14 3.56 -18.81
C GLU A 34 6.74 4.63 -17.79
N MET A 35 7.69 4.97 -16.92
CA MET A 35 7.53 5.97 -15.88
C MET A 35 8.47 7.12 -16.16
N GLN A 36 7.94 8.35 -16.18
CA GLN A 36 8.75 9.54 -16.33
C GLN A 36 9.63 9.74 -15.08
N GLU A 37 10.92 9.95 -15.30
CA GLU A 37 11.89 10.26 -14.24
C GLU A 37 11.98 11.77 -14.02
N ASN A 38 12.31 12.17 -12.78
CA ASN A 38 12.62 13.57 -12.43
C ASN A 38 11.54 14.60 -12.82
N VAL A 39 10.28 14.28 -12.56
CA VAL A 39 9.15 15.20 -12.79
C VAL A 39 8.92 16.16 -11.61
N ASP A 40 8.56 17.40 -11.93
CA ASP A 40 8.23 18.42 -10.93
C ASP A 40 6.77 18.33 -10.44
N SER A 41 5.88 17.80 -11.28
CA SER A 41 4.47 17.59 -10.94
C SER A 41 3.96 16.27 -11.50
N ILE A 42 2.92 15.72 -10.85
CA ILE A 42 2.14 14.59 -11.34
C ILE A 42 0.67 14.99 -11.29
N ASN A 43 -0.07 14.78 -12.37
CA ASN A 43 -1.51 15.10 -12.45
C ASN A 43 -1.83 16.54 -12.01
N GLY A 44 -0.99 17.51 -12.42
CA GLY A 44 -1.15 18.92 -12.06
C GLY A 44 -0.75 19.28 -10.61
N LYS A 45 -0.34 18.32 -9.78
CA LYS A 45 0.14 18.55 -8.42
C LYS A 45 1.66 18.64 -8.37
N LEU A 46 2.20 19.77 -7.93
CA LEU A 46 3.63 19.92 -7.64
C LEU A 46 4.07 18.97 -6.52
N LEU A 47 5.17 18.25 -6.76
CA LEU A 47 5.76 17.36 -5.77
C LEU A 47 6.72 18.14 -4.88
N THR A 48 6.62 17.90 -3.57
CA THR A 48 7.62 18.36 -2.61
C THR A 48 8.96 17.67 -2.84
N ARG A 49 10.07 18.27 -2.36
CA ARG A 49 11.40 17.64 -2.44
C ARG A 49 11.43 16.23 -1.85
N ARG A 50 10.70 16.02 -0.75
CA ARG A 50 10.55 14.70 -0.12
C ARG A 50 9.79 13.72 -1.01
N GLU A 51 8.66 14.13 -1.58
CA GLU A 51 7.89 13.28 -2.50
C GLU A 51 8.72 12.90 -3.74
N LYS A 52 9.49 13.83 -4.31
CA LYS A 52 10.41 13.54 -5.44
C LYS A 52 11.44 12.46 -5.08
N SER A 53 12.08 12.59 -3.91
CA SER A 53 13.07 11.62 -3.43
C SER A 53 12.44 10.24 -3.17
N GLN A 54 11.29 10.20 -2.51
CA GLN A 54 10.56 8.95 -2.26
C GLN A 54 10.10 8.28 -3.56
N ARG A 55 9.62 9.08 -4.53
CA ARG A 55 9.22 8.60 -5.85
C ARG A 55 10.40 8.03 -6.63
N ALA A 56 11.55 8.71 -6.65
CA ALA A 56 12.76 8.22 -7.31
C ALA A 56 13.23 6.88 -6.72
N ALA A 57 13.20 6.74 -5.39
CA ALA A 57 13.52 5.48 -4.72
C ALA A 57 12.53 4.36 -5.10
N LEU A 58 11.23 4.68 -5.19
CA LEU A 58 10.21 3.71 -5.59
C LEU A 58 10.38 3.28 -7.06
N ILE A 59 10.65 4.21 -7.98
CA ILE A 59 10.93 3.88 -9.40
C ILE A 59 12.15 2.97 -9.50
N SER A 60 13.23 3.27 -8.78
CA SER A 60 14.43 2.43 -8.76
C SER A 60 14.10 1.01 -8.31
N ARG A 61 13.31 0.86 -7.24
CA ARG A 61 12.87 -0.46 -6.75
C ARG A 61 11.99 -1.20 -7.76
N VAL A 62 11.06 -0.50 -8.41
CA VAL A 62 10.21 -1.08 -9.47
C VAL A 62 11.04 -1.55 -10.66
N LYS A 63 12.08 -0.81 -11.05
CA LYS A 63 13.00 -1.25 -12.11
C LYS A 63 13.81 -2.48 -11.74
N GLN A 64 14.16 -2.63 -10.46
CA GLN A 64 14.96 -3.76 -9.97
C GLN A 64 14.14 -5.04 -9.80
N MET A 65 12.90 -4.93 -9.31
CA MET A 65 12.10 -6.08 -8.87
C MET A 65 10.85 -6.32 -9.73
N GLY A 66 10.48 -5.37 -10.59
CA GLY A 66 9.22 -5.38 -11.32
C GLY A 66 8.08 -4.72 -10.54
N TYR A 67 7.13 -4.14 -11.27
CA TYR A 67 6.00 -3.40 -10.68
C TYR A 67 5.11 -4.29 -9.82
N GLU A 68 4.70 -5.45 -10.34
CA GLU A 68 3.76 -6.35 -9.65
C GLU A 68 4.32 -6.81 -8.30
N GLN A 69 5.59 -7.21 -8.27
CA GLN A 69 6.26 -7.63 -7.04
C GLN A 69 6.33 -6.50 -6.00
N VAL A 70 6.67 -5.28 -6.42
CA VAL A 70 6.71 -4.13 -5.51
C VAL A 70 5.32 -3.81 -4.94
N ILE A 71 4.27 -3.84 -5.77
CA ILE A 71 2.90 -3.62 -5.28
C ILE A 71 2.50 -4.69 -4.27
N GLU A 72 2.81 -5.96 -4.55
CA GLU A 72 2.49 -7.07 -3.65
C GLU A 72 3.23 -6.96 -2.31
N GLU A 73 4.51 -6.61 -2.32
CA GLU A 73 5.30 -6.39 -1.09
C GLU A 73 4.75 -5.23 -0.25
N VAL A 74 4.35 -4.13 -0.90
CA VAL A 74 3.76 -2.98 -0.20
C VAL A 74 2.39 -3.36 0.39
N ALA A 75 1.56 -4.08 -0.37
CA ALA A 75 0.29 -4.59 0.14
C ALA A 75 0.49 -5.53 1.33
N TYR A 76 1.47 -6.44 1.27
CA TYR A 76 1.81 -7.34 2.36
C TYR A 76 2.31 -6.58 3.61
N THR A 77 3.11 -5.53 3.41
CA THR A 77 3.58 -4.67 4.51
C THR A 77 2.39 -4.00 5.22
N TRP A 78 1.41 -3.48 4.47
CA TRP A 78 0.21 -2.89 5.04
C TRP A 78 -0.67 -3.93 5.74
N PHE A 79 -0.86 -5.10 5.13
CA PHE A 79 -1.58 -6.22 5.76
C PHE A 79 -0.98 -6.56 7.13
N ASN A 80 0.35 -6.70 7.22
CA ASN A 80 1.03 -6.98 8.48
C ASN A 80 0.84 -5.85 9.51
N ARG A 81 0.85 -4.59 9.08
CA ARG A 81 0.58 -3.45 9.97
C ARG A 81 -0.85 -3.47 10.50
N PHE A 82 -1.84 -3.82 9.67
CA PHE A 82 -3.23 -3.96 10.12
C PHE A 82 -3.39 -5.12 11.09
N CYS A 83 -2.75 -6.26 10.82
CA CYS A 83 -2.71 -7.40 11.76
C CYS A 83 -2.08 -7.02 13.09
N ALA A 84 -0.95 -6.29 13.07
CA ALA A 84 -0.28 -5.81 14.28
C ALA A 84 -1.17 -4.84 15.07
N LEU A 85 -1.80 -3.86 14.42
CA LEU A 85 -2.73 -2.93 15.05
C LEU A 85 -3.92 -3.67 15.66
N ARG A 86 -4.50 -4.63 14.94
CA ARG A 86 -5.63 -5.43 15.42
C ARG A 86 -5.24 -6.32 16.61
N PHE A 87 -4.02 -6.86 16.61
CA PHE A 87 -3.46 -7.59 17.74
C PHE A 87 -3.28 -6.67 18.95
N MET A 88 -2.67 -5.49 18.76
CA MET A 88 -2.48 -4.50 19.83
C MET A 88 -3.82 -4.05 20.42
N GLU A 89 -4.84 -3.84 19.58
CA GLU A 89 -6.17 -3.41 20.03
C GLU A 89 -6.83 -4.44 20.95
N VAL A 90 -6.84 -5.72 20.58
CA VAL A 90 -7.48 -6.76 21.41
C VAL A 90 -6.74 -7.04 22.70
N ASN A 91 -5.43 -6.82 22.73
CA ASN A 91 -4.63 -7.01 23.95
C ASN A 91 -4.48 -5.73 24.78
N GLY A 92 -5.12 -4.62 24.39
CA GLY A 92 -5.04 -3.36 25.15
C GLY A 92 -3.68 -2.67 25.08
N TYR A 93 -2.88 -2.93 24.04
CA TYR A 93 -1.55 -2.35 23.86
C TYR A 93 -1.54 -1.00 23.14
N LEU A 94 -2.70 -0.50 22.68
CA LEU A 94 -2.79 0.81 22.06
C LEU A 94 -2.72 1.91 23.13
N PRO A 95 -1.71 2.81 23.13
CA PRO A 95 -1.56 3.84 24.16
C PRO A 95 -2.76 4.79 24.26
N SER A 96 -3.42 5.05 23.14
CA SER A 96 -4.62 5.91 23.08
C SER A 96 -5.87 5.24 23.64
N HIS A 97 -5.87 3.92 23.85
CA HIS A 97 -7.03 3.10 24.21
C HIS A 97 -8.22 3.19 23.22
N VAL A 98 -8.02 3.86 22.07
CA VAL A 98 -9.01 3.95 20.98
C VAL A 98 -9.00 2.64 20.19
N ARG A 99 -10.18 2.07 19.97
CA ARG A 99 -10.37 0.93 19.07
C ARG A 99 -10.62 1.45 17.66
N VAL A 100 -9.78 1.05 16.72
CA VAL A 100 -9.80 1.51 15.33
C VAL A 100 -10.63 0.56 14.46
N PHE A 101 -10.68 -0.72 14.83
CA PHE A 101 -11.40 -1.75 14.08
C PHE A 101 -12.69 -2.23 14.75
N THR A 102 -13.09 -1.59 15.86
CA THR A 102 -14.29 -1.89 16.64
C THR A 102 -14.96 -0.59 17.06
#